data_AF-A0A1I1N582-F1
#
_entry.id   AF-A0A1I1N582-F1
#
_cell.length_a   1.000
_cell.length_b   1.000
_cell.length_c   1.000
_cell.angle_alpha   90.00
_cell.angle_beta   90.00
_cell.angle_gamma   90.00
#
_symmetry.space_group_name_H-M   'P 1'
#
loop_
_entity.id
_entity.type
_entity.pdbx_description
1 polymer ?
#
loop_
_entity_poly.entity_id
_entity_poly.type
_entity_poly.pdbx_seq_one_letter_code
_entity_poly.pdbx_strand_id
1 'polypeptide(L)'
;MSDISRMAAAFEEKSKQQAENTEQAVKHAFEKHESALLSALSESEQKTSAAIAAQHQRLRQTALKSWMAIVIPVSLTFLLGASAIVTMGWYIDHQVNEILNNRTTLETLHEKGGSVDLSHCGEDRRLCVKIDESAGRYQGGYQVMEGY
;
A
#
# COMPACT_ATOMS: atom_id res chain seq x y z
N MET A 1 -93.67 -12.01 43.31
CA MET A 1 -92.24 -11.91 43.65
C MET A 1 -91.36 -12.91 42.89
N SER A 2 -91.88 -14.03 42.38
CA SER A 2 -91.12 -15.08 41.67
C SER A 2 -90.57 -14.68 40.28
N ASP A 3 -91.27 -13.83 39.52
CA ASP A 3 -90.84 -13.49 38.15
C ASP A 3 -89.65 -12.53 38.10
N ILE A 4 -89.56 -11.63 39.07
CA ILE A 4 -88.47 -10.64 39.14
C ILE A 4 -87.14 -11.33 39.47
N SER A 5 -87.12 -12.32 40.37
CA SER A 5 -85.87 -13.03 40.69
C SER A 5 -85.41 -13.93 39.52
N ARG A 6 -86.35 -14.52 38.77
CA ARG A 6 -86.05 -15.30 37.57
C ARG A 6 -85.47 -14.43 36.45
N MET A 7 -86.01 -13.22 36.26
CA MET A 7 -85.47 -12.26 35.30
C MET A 7 -84.07 -11.76 35.72
N ALA A 8 -83.85 -11.49 37.01
CA ALA A 8 -82.54 -11.09 37.51
C ALA A 8 -81.48 -12.19 37.30
N ALA A 9 -81.82 -13.46 37.57
CA ALA A 9 -80.94 -14.59 37.32
C ALA A 9 -80.62 -14.76 35.82
N ALA A 10 -81.62 -14.63 34.94
CA ALA A 10 -81.41 -14.71 33.50
C ALA A 10 -80.55 -13.54 32.96
N PHE A 11 -80.70 -12.35 33.56
CA PHE A 11 -79.88 -11.18 33.21
C PHE A 11 -78.43 -11.36 33.66
N GLU A 12 -78.21 -11.91 34.86
CA GLU A 12 -76.86 -12.21 35.37
C GLU A 12 -76.15 -13.25 34.49
N GLU A 13 -76.85 -14.32 34.10
CA GLU A 13 -76.31 -15.36 33.22
C GLU A 13 -75.99 -14.81 31.82
N LYS A 14 -76.90 -14.02 31.24
CA LYS A 14 -76.67 -13.32 29.96
C LYS A 14 -75.50 -12.34 30.04
N SER A 15 -75.37 -11.60 31.14
CA SER A 15 -74.29 -10.63 31.33
C SER A 15 -72.93 -11.32 31.46
N LYS A 16 -72.84 -12.43 32.22
CA LYS A 16 -71.63 -13.26 32.29
C LYS A 16 -71.25 -13.81 30.92
N GLN A 17 -72.21 -14.36 30.19
CA GLN A 17 -71.94 -14.91 28.87
C GLN A 17 -71.57 -13.84 27.83
N GLN A 18 -72.15 -12.65 27.93
CA GLN A 18 -71.78 -11.52 27.07
C GLN A 18 -70.37 -11.00 27.41
N ALA A 19 -70.01 -10.97 28.69
CA ALA A 19 -68.66 -10.60 29.12
C ALA A 19 -67.62 -11.60 28.61
N GLU A 20 -67.84 -12.91 28.78
CA GLU A 20 -66.96 -13.96 28.27
C GLU A 20 -66.81 -13.92 26.74
N ASN A 21 -67.92 -13.75 26.02
CA ASN A 21 -67.89 -13.64 24.56
C ASN A 21 -67.14 -12.39 24.10
N THR A 22 -67.29 -11.27 24.82
CA THR A 22 -66.57 -10.02 24.51
C THR A 22 -65.09 -10.17 24.80
N GLU A 23 -64.72 -10.80 25.91
CA GLU A 23 -63.34 -11.09 26.28
C GLU A 23 -62.66 -11.98 25.23
N GLN A 24 -63.34 -13.05 24.80
CA GLN A 24 -62.84 -13.92 23.74
C GLN A 24 -62.69 -13.19 22.40
N ALA A 25 -63.67 -12.38 22.02
CA ALA A 25 -63.61 -11.59 20.78
C ALA A 25 -62.46 -10.59 20.80
N VAL A 26 -62.24 -9.91 21.93
CA VAL A 26 -61.15 -8.96 22.12
C VAL A 26 -59.80 -9.68 22.08
N LYS A 27 -59.66 -10.81 22.78
CA LYS A 27 -58.44 -11.62 22.78
C LYS A 27 -58.08 -12.10 21.36
N HIS A 28 -59.07 -12.57 20.62
CA HIS A 28 -58.88 -13.00 19.24
C HIS A 28 -58.48 -11.84 18.31
N ALA A 29 -59.06 -10.65 18.50
CA ALA A 29 -58.67 -9.46 17.75
C ALA A 29 -57.22 -9.03 18.07
N PHE A 30 -56.80 -9.12 19.32
CA PHE A 30 -55.41 -8.84 19.73
C PHE A 30 -54.43 -9.85 19.13
N GLU A 31 -54.70 -11.15 19.23
CA GLU A 31 -53.85 -12.21 18.63
C GLU A 31 -53.72 -12.04 17.11
N LYS A 32 -54.81 -11.65 16.44
CA LYS A 32 -54.81 -11.35 15.00
C LYS A 32 -53.97 -10.12 14.68
N HIS A 33 -54.06 -9.07 15.48
CA HIS A 33 -53.23 -7.88 15.29
C HIS A 33 -51.75 -8.14 15.57
N GLU A 34 -51.43 -8.89 16.61
CA GLU A 34 -50.07 -9.27 16.97
C GLU A 34 -49.41 -10.11 15.88
N SER A 35 -50.11 -11.13 15.38
CA SER A 35 -49.62 -11.96 14.27
C SER A 35 -49.43 -11.17 12.98
N ALA A 36 -50.33 -10.23 12.67
CA ALA A 36 -50.17 -9.33 11.52
C ALA A 36 -48.96 -8.40 11.67
N LEU A 37 -48.74 -7.85 12.87
CA LEU A 37 -47.57 -7.01 13.20
C LEU A 37 -46.27 -7.80 13.10
N LEU A 38 -46.20 -8.99 13.69
CA LEU A 38 -45.02 -9.87 13.63
C LEU A 38 -44.71 -10.26 12.18
N SER A 39 -45.72 -10.59 11.38
CA SER A 39 -45.55 -10.90 9.97
C SER A 39 -44.98 -9.71 9.19
N ALA A 40 -45.58 -8.51 9.36
CA ALA A 40 -45.11 -7.29 8.71
C ALA A 40 -43.69 -6.89 9.16
N LEU A 41 -43.35 -7.07 10.45
CA LEU A 41 -42.00 -6.84 10.96
C LEU A 41 -41.01 -7.84 10.34
N SER A 42 -41.35 -9.13 10.29
CA SER A 42 -40.48 -10.15 9.70
C SER A 42 -40.24 -9.92 8.21
N GLU A 43 -41.27 -9.50 7.48
CA GLU A 43 -41.18 -9.18 6.06
C GLU A 43 -40.31 -7.93 5.85
N SER A 44 -40.47 -6.92 6.71
CA SER A 44 -39.64 -5.72 6.70
C SER A 44 -38.18 -6.05 7.00
N GLU A 45 -37.89 -6.81 8.05
CA GLU A 45 -36.56 -7.27 8.41
C GLU A 45 -35.91 -8.08 7.28
N GLN A 46 -36.67 -8.99 6.66
CA GLN A 46 -36.20 -9.79 5.54
C GLN A 46 -35.91 -8.92 4.31
N LYS A 47 -36.75 -7.93 4.01
CA LYS A 47 -36.51 -6.98 2.92
C LYS A 47 -35.30 -6.09 3.18
N THR A 48 -35.15 -5.56 4.40
CA THR A 48 -34.02 -4.71 4.78
C THR A 48 -32.72 -5.50 4.77
N SER A 49 -32.69 -6.70 5.33
CA SER A 49 -31.50 -7.57 5.32
C SER A 49 -31.13 -8.00 3.89
N ALA A 50 -32.10 -8.39 3.06
CA ALA A 50 -31.86 -8.72 1.67
C ALA A 50 -31.35 -7.51 0.86
N ALA A 51 -31.90 -6.32 1.09
CA ALA A 51 -31.45 -5.09 0.45
C ALA A 51 -30.02 -4.71 0.87
N ILE A 52 -29.69 -4.85 2.16
CA ILE A 52 -28.33 -4.62 2.69
C ILE A 52 -27.35 -5.62 2.08
N ALA A 53 -27.68 -6.91 2.05
CA ALA A 53 -26.84 -7.94 1.46
C ALA A 53 -26.58 -7.69 -0.04
N ALA A 54 -27.63 -7.34 -0.79
CA ALA A 54 -27.52 -7.00 -2.21
C ALA A 54 -26.68 -5.74 -2.44
N GLN A 55 -26.82 -4.71 -1.60
CA GLN A 55 -25.98 -3.51 -1.68
C GLN A 55 -24.53 -3.80 -1.32
N HIS A 56 -24.25 -4.56 -0.27
CA HIS A 56 -22.88 -4.95 0.10
C HIS A 56 -22.19 -5.72 -1.04
N GLN A 57 -22.91 -6.59 -1.75
CA GLN A 57 -22.35 -7.33 -2.86
C GLN A 57 -22.06 -6.44 -4.07
N ARG A 58 -22.96 -5.50 -4.41
CA ARG A 58 -22.75 -4.52 -5.49
C ARG A 58 -21.63 -3.53 -5.17
N LEU A 59 -21.56 -3.07 -3.91
CA LEU A 59 -20.49 -2.20 -3.42
C LEU A 59 -19.16 -2.93 -3.47
N ARG A 60 -19.09 -4.19 -3.02
CA ARG A 60 -17.87 -5.01 -3.14
C ARG A 60 -17.45 -5.19 -4.59
N GLN A 61 -18.36 -5.54 -5.49
CA GLN A 61 -18.03 -5.71 -6.91
C GLN A 61 -17.53 -4.41 -7.55
N THR A 62 -18.19 -3.29 -7.26
CA THR A 62 -17.79 -1.98 -7.81
C THR A 62 -16.48 -1.49 -7.21
N ALA A 63 -16.31 -1.63 -5.88
CA ALA A 63 -15.10 -1.24 -5.17
C ALA A 63 -13.89 -2.10 -5.59
N LEU A 64 -14.05 -3.42 -5.70
CA LEU A 64 -12.97 -4.30 -6.17
C LEU A 64 -12.58 -3.98 -7.62
N LYS A 65 -13.55 -3.72 -8.49
CA LYS A 65 -13.29 -3.34 -9.89
C LYS A 65 -12.58 -1.99 -9.99
N SER A 66 -13.00 -1.01 -9.20
CA SER A 66 -12.36 0.31 -9.13
C SER A 66 -10.95 0.24 -8.52
N TRP A 67 -10.77 -0.57 -7.48
CA TRP A 67 -9.47 -0.72 -6.84
C TRP A 67 -8.46 -1.45 -7.73
N MET A 68 -8.88 -2.51 -8.44
CA MET A 68 -8.03 -3.18 -9.42
C MET A 68 -7.64 -2.26 -10.59
N ALA A 69 -8.53 -1.38 -11.04
CA ALA A 69 -8.22 -0.42 -12.10
C ALA A 69 -7.11 0.58 -11.72
N ILE A 70 -6.88 0.83 -10.42
CA ILE A 70 -5.85 1.75 -9.93
C ILE A 70 -4.57 0.99 -9.53
N VAL A 71 -4.69 -0.12 -8.81
CA VAL A 71 -3.52 -0.86 -8.30
C VAL A 71 -2.70 -1.50 -9.40
N ILE A 72 -3.36 -2.04 -10.43
CA ILE A 72 -2.67 -2.72 -11.53
C ILE A 72 -1.73 -1.76 -12.29
N PRO A 73 -2.16 -0.59 -12.78
CA PRO A 73 -1.24 0.31 -13.49
C PRO A 73 -0.18 0.92 -12.57
N VAL A 74 -0.51 1.24 -11.31
CA VAL A 74 0.45 1.81 -10.35
C VAL A 74 1.54 0.81 -9.99
N SER A 75 1.18 -0.45 -9.71
CA SER A 75 2.17 -1.50 -9.44
C SER A 75 3.05 -1.79 -10.66
N LEU A 76 2.47 -1.84 -11.86
CA LEU A 76 3.22 -2.08 -13.09
C LEU A 76 4.24 -0.97 -13.37
N THR A 77 3.83 0.30 -13.25
CA THR A 77 4.74 1.44 -13.42
C THR A 77 5.84 1.46 -12.38
N PHE A 78 5.53 1.11 -11.12
CA PHE A 78 6.52 1.02 -10.06
C PHE A 78 7.55 -0.09 -10.31
N LEU A 79 7.10 -1.28 -10.75
CA LEU A 79 8.00 -2.39 -11.09
C LEU A 79 8.92 -2.06 -12.27
N LEU A 80 8.37 -1.41 -13.31
CA LEU A 80 9.17 -0.96 -14.46
C LEU A 80 10.20 0.10 -14.03
N GLY A 81 9.82 1.07 -13.18
CA GLY A 81 10.75 2.08 -12.67
C GLY A 81 11.85 1.48 -11.79
N ALA A 82 11.49 0.60 -10.85
CA ALA A 82 12.44 -0.04 -9.95
C ALA A 82 13.44 -0.93 -10.71
N SER A 83 12.96 -1.70 -11.70
CA SER A 83 13.84 -2.54 -12.51
C SER A 83 14.87 -1.74 -13.30
N ALA A 84 14.48 -0.59 -13.87
CA ALA A 84 15.40 0.31 -14.58
C ALA A 84 16.47 0.92 -13.66
N ILE A 85 16.11 1.28 -12.42
CA ILE A 85 17.05 1.84 -11.45
C ILE A 85 18.07 0.78 -11.01
N VAL A 86 17.62 -0.45 -10.76
CA VAL A 86 18.51 -1.55 -10.34
C VAL A 86 19.49 -1.91 -11.45
N THR A 87 19.05 -2.01 -12.71
CA THR A 87 19.94 -2.34 -13.83
C THR A 87 21.01 -1.28 -14.04
N MET A 88 20.64 0.01 -13.97
CA MET A 88 21.62 1.10 -14.03
C MET A 88 22.57 1.09 -12.83
N GLY A 89 22.06 0.82 -11.62
CA GLY A 89 22.89 0.72 -10.41
C GLY A 89 23.96 -0.37 -10.50
N TRP A 90 23.59 -1.56 -10.98
CA TRP A 90 24.53 -2.67 -11.21
C TRP A 90 25.58 -2.33 -12.28
N TYR A 91 25.17 -1.66 -13.36
CA TYR A 91 26.10 -1.24 -14.42
C TYR A 91 27.12 -0.21 -13.90
N ILE A 92 26.68 0.74 -13.09
CA ILE A 92 27.56 1.76 -12.50
C ILE A 92 28.52 1.14 -11.49
N ASP A 93 28.07 0.23 -10.62
CA ASP A 93 28.92 -0.45 -9.63
C ASP A 93 30.08 -1.21 -10.29
N HIS A 94 29.81 -1.92 -11.40
CA HIS A 94 30.83 -2.63 -12.17
C HIS A 94 31.90 -1.68 -12.74
N GLN A 95 31.50 -0.51 -13.25
CA GLN A 95 32.42 0.49 -13.82
C GLN A 95 33.19 1.25 -12.72
N VAL A 96 32.56 1.49 -11.56
CA VAL A 96 33.16 2.22 -10.44
C VAL A 96 34.31 1.41 -9.82
N ASN A 97 34.22 0.09 -9.78
CA ASN A 97 35.34 -0.75 -9.33
C ASN A 97 36.60 -0.59 -10.19
N GLU A 98 36.45 -0.42 -11.50
CA GLU A 98 37.60 -0.16 -12.38
C GLU A 98 38.17 1.25 -12.17
N ILE A 99 37.32 2.25 -11.93
CA ILE A 99 37.76 3.63 -11.65
C ILE A 99 38.47 3.73 -10.30
N LEU A 100 38.00 3.03 -9.27
CA LEU A 100 38.64 3.00 -7.95
C LEU A 100 40.01 2.31 -8.01
N ASN A 101 40.14 1.22 -8.75
CA ASN A 101 41.42 0.53 -8.94
C ASN A 101 42.42 1.36 -9.77
N ASN A 102 41.92 2.15 -10.73
CA ASN A 102 42.76 3.09 -11.48
C ASN A 102 43.25 4.24 -10.61
N ARG A 103 42.47 4.74 -9.64
CA ARG A 103 42.95 5.79 -8.72
C ARG A 103 44.08 5.31 -7.82
N THR A 104 43.98 4.10 -7.24
CA THR A 104 45.07 3.53 -6.44
C THR A 104 46.31 3.25 -7.29
N THR A 105 46.12 2.84 -8.54
CA THR A 105 47.22 2.63 -9.50
C THR A 105 47.85 3.95 -9.93
N LEU A 106 47.06 5.01 -10.14
CA LEU A 106 47.53 6.36 -10.45
C LEU A 106 48.30 6.99 -9.28
N GLU A 107 47.83 6.80 -8.04
CA GLU A 107 48.56 7.23 -6.84
C GLU A 107 49.88 6.46 -6.70
N THR A 108 49.88 5.14 -6.91
CA THR A 108 51.10 4.33 -6.88
C THR A 108 52.07 4.69 -8.02
N LEU A 109 51.56 5.05 -9.20
CA LEU A 109 52.38 5.55 -10.31
C LEU A 109 52.94 6.94 -9.99
N HIS A 110 52.12 7.84 -9.43
CA HIS A 110 52.55 9.16 -8.98
C HIS A 110 53.59 9.07 -7.85
N GLU A 111 53.56 8.04 -7.02
CA GLU A 111 54.58 7.81 -5.98
C GLU A 111 55.86 7.19 -6.55
N LYS A 112 55.77 6.46 -7.68
CA LYS A 112 56.90 5.75 -8.32
C LYS A 112 57.50 6.48 -9.53
N GLY A 113 57.24 7.78 -9.72
CA GLY A 113 57.87 8.59 -10.79
C GLY A 113 56.96 8.87 -11.99
N GLY A 114 55.65 8.69 -11.89
CA GLY A 114 54.69 8.87 -12.98
C GLY A 114 54.29 10.32 -13.28
N SER A 115 54.68 11.29 -12.45
CA SER A 115 54.47 12.73 -12.70
C SER A 115 55.68 13.42 -13.36
N VAL A 116 56.65 12.63 -13.86
CA VAL A 116 57.79 13.15 -14.61
C VAL A 116 57.33 13.62 -15.99
N ASP A 117 57.54 14.91 -16.28
CA ASP A 117 57.25 15.49 -17.60
C ASP A 117 58.31 15.05 -18.62
N LEU A 118 57.93 14.07 -19.45
CA LEU A 118 58.75 13.50 -20.51
C LEU A 118 58.42 14.21 -21.82
N SER A 119 59.32 15.06 -22.28
CA SER A 119 59.20 15.79 -23.55
C SER A 119 60.28 15.35 -24.55
N HIS A 120 60.05 15.57 -25.83
CA HIS A 120 61.08 15.33 -26.85
C HIS A 120 61.80 16.65 -27.13
N CYS A 121 63.12 16.68 -26.98
CA CYS A 121 63.91 17.89 -27.23
C CYS A 121 64.93 17.71 -28.37
N GLY A 122 65.20 18.82 -29.05
CA GLY A 122 66.12 18.90 -30.19
C GLY A 122 65.54 18.37 -31.50
N GLU A 123 66.21 18.64 -32.61
CA GLU A 123 65.80 18.16 -33.95
C GLU A 123 65.77 16.63 -34.05
N ASP A 124 66.60 15.95 -33.26
CA ASP A 124 66.68 14.48 -33.22
C ASP A 124 65.56 13.80 -32.41
N ARG A 125 64.61 14.56 -31.85
CA ARG A 125 63.50 14.07 -31.00
C ARG A 125 63.98 13.10 -29.92
N ARG A 126 64.97 13.50 -29.12
CA ARG A 126 65.44 12.68 -27.99
C ARG A 126 64.53 12.90 -26.77
N LEU A 127 64.28 11.85 -26.01
CA LEU A 127 63.47 11.90 -24.79
C LEU A 127 64.22 12.68 -23.70
N CYS A 128 63.57 13.67 -23.10
CA CYS A 128 64.13 14.59 -22.11
C CYS A 128 63.17 14.74 -20.94
N VAL A 129 63.74 14.98 -19.76
CA VAL A 129 63.00 15.19 -18.51
C VAL A 129 63.45 16.51 -17.90
N LYS A 130 62.52 17.23 -17.28
CA LYS A 130 62.83 18.50 -16.60
C LYS A 130 63.39 18.20 -15.21
N ILE A 131 64.54 18.81 -14.89
CA ILE A 131 65.25 18.61 -13.62
C ILE A 131 65.09 19.84 -12.74
N ASP A 132 64.99 19.65 -11.43
CA ASP A 132 65.04 20.75 -10.48
C ASP A 132 66.50 21.15 -10.23
N GLU A 133 66.92 22.25 -10.86
CA GLU A 133 68.28 22.77 -10.72
C GLU A 133 68.58 23.27 -9.29
N SER A 134 67.55 23.55 -8.48
CA SER A 134 67.71 24.05 -7.10
C SER A 134 67.97 22.94 -6.06
N ALA A 135 67.55 21.71 -6.35
CA ALA A 135 67.73 20.55 -5.47
C ALA A 135 69.18 20.01 -5.45
N GLY A 136 70.01 20.43 -6.41
CA GLY A 136 71.42 20.04 -6.50
C GLY A 136 71.63 18.60 -6.96
N ARG A 137 72.91 18.23 -7.16
CA ARG A 137 73.29 16.87 -7.61
C ARG A 137 73.47 15.94 -6.42
N TYR A 138 72.84 14.78 -6.47
CA TYR A 138 73.02 13.75 -5.44
C TYR A 138 74.22 12.86 -5.76
N GLN A 139 74.77 12.19 -4.74
CA GLN A 139 75.92 11.30 -4.91
C GLN A 139 75.63 10.19 -5.93
N GLY A 140 76.59 9.92 -6.82
CA GLY A 140 76.45 8.92 -7.88
C GLY A 140 75.88 9.45 -9.20
N GLY A 141 75.71 10.77 -9.36
CA GLY A 141 75.29 11.40 -10.63
C GLY A 141 73.78 11.52 -10.81
N TYR A 142 73.00 11.18 -9.78
CA TYR A 142 71.55 11.35 -9.75
C TYR A 142 71.15 12.82 -9.62
N GLN A 143 70.08 13.21 -10.29
CA GLN A 143 69.49 14.54 -10.26
C GLN A 143 67.99 14.42 -10.00
N VAL A 144 67.45 15.35 -9.21
CA VAL A 144 66.03 15.37 -8.84
C VAL A 144 65.24 15.92 -10.01
N MET A 145 64.16 15.25 -10.38
CA MET A 145 63.26 15.69 -11.45
C MET A 145 62.30 16.74 -10.89
N GLU A 146 61.93 17.71 -11.71
CA GLU A 146 61.00 18.76 -11.29
C GLU A 146 59.62 18.15 -11.00
N GLY A 147 59.14 18.30 -9.75
CA GLY A 147 57.88 17.72 -9.27
C GLY A 147 58.00 16.62 -8.21
N TYR A 148 59.22 16.29 -7.75
CA TYR A 148 59.51 15.32 -6.67
C TYR A 148 60.49 15.88 -5.62
#